data_AF-A0A520B4L6-F1
#
_entry.id   AF-A0A520B4L6-F1
#
_cell.length_a   1.000
_cell.length_b   1.000
_cell.length_c   1.000
_cell.angle_alpha   90.00
_cell.angle_beta   90.00
_cell.angle_gamma   90.00
#
_symmetry.space_group_name_H-M   'P 1'
#
loop_
_entity.id
_entity.type
_entity.pdbx_description
1 polymer ?
#
loop_
_entity_poly.entity_id
_entity_poly.type
_entity_poly.pdbx_seq_one_letter_code
_entity_poly.pdbx_strand_id
1 'polypeptide(L)'
;MLYETHYRHHEALSPEALGTLPAALHALNAGVDDCRRAGKPIDRDASILLLIRNLASVAERGAPSTNELRLRCAEDRGSIIAGSALLDITGDAVAGDV
;
A
#
# COMPACT_ATOMS: atom_id res chain seq x y z
N MET A 1 15.36 -13.30 16.84
CA MET A 1 14.35 -14.32 17.17
C MET A 1 13.41 -13.96 18.34
N LEU A 2 13.80 -13.92 19.62
CA LEU A 2 12.91 -13.38 20.69
C LEU A 2 12.82 -11.84 20.66
N TYR A 3 13.94 -11.17 20.40
CA TYR A 3 14.03 -9.70 20.36
C TYR A 3 13.16 -9.07 19.25
N GLU A 4 13.12 -9.70 18.07
CA GLU A 4 12.28 -9.25 16.94
C GLU A 4 10.78 -9.42 17.24
N THR A 5 10.40 -10.49 17.93
CA THR A 5 9.01 -10.71 18.34
C THR A 5 8.57 -9.63 19.33
N HIS A 6 9.38 -9.33 20.36
CA HIS A 6 9.08 -8.25 21.30
C HIS A 6 9.00 -6.87 20.63
N TYR A 7 9.89 -6.58 19.69
CA TYR A 7 9.89 -5.32 18.94
C TYR A 7 8.60 -5.14 18.11
N ARG A 8 8.21 -6.15 17.34
CA ARG A 8 6.98 -6.13 16.52
C ARG A 8 5.72 -5.95 17.37
N HIS A 9 5.62 -6.68 18.50
CA HIS A 9 4.49 -6.53 19.39
C HIS A 9 4.47 -5.14 20.05
N HIS A 10 5.63 -4.57 20.38
CA HIS A 10 5.74 -3.23 20.93
C HIS A 10 5.34 -2.14 19.91
N GLU A 11 5.74 -2.25 18.66
CA GLU A 11 5.31 -1.34 17.59
C GLU A 11 3.80 -1.42 17.34
N ALA A 12 3.24 -2.63 17.30
CA ALA A 12 1.80 -2.82 17.12
C ALA A 12 0.99 -2.18 18.27
N LEU A 13 1.51 -2.26 19.50
CA LEU A 13 0.91 -1.68 20.70
C LEU A 13 1.18 -0.18 20.87
N SER A 14 2.09 0.40 20.08
CA SER A 14 2.47 1.83 20.15
C SER A 14 2.01 2.58 18.90
N PRO A 15 0.69 2.82 18.71
CA PRO A 15 0.14 3.40 17.50
C PRO A 15 0.66 4.82 17.19
N GLU A 16 1.14 5.55 18.20
CA GLU A 16 1.74 6.88 18.03
C GLU A 16 3.08 6.83 17.28
N ALA A 17 3.86 5.75 17.44
CA ALA A 17 5.12 5.55 16.71
C ALA A 17 4.90 5.28 15.21
N LEU A 18 3.69 4.86 14.82
CA LEU A 18 3.27 4.59 13.45
C LEU A 18 2.55 5.79 12.81
N GLY A 19 2.82 7.01 13.31
CA GLY A 19 2.08 8.23 12.97
C GLY A 19 2.00 8.58 11.47
N THR A 20 2.86 7.99 10.64
CA THR A 20 2.90 8.22 9.19
C THR A 20 2.61 6.96 8.39
N LEU A 21 2.06 7.13 7.18
CA LEU A 21 1.73 6.00 6.29
C LEU A 21 2.96 5.14 5.95
N PRO A 22 4.14 5.71 5.63
CA PRO A 22 5.34 4.92 5.37
C PRO A 22 5.80 4.09 6.59
N ALA A 23 5.74 4.65 7.80
CA ALA A 23 6.11 3.94 9.02
C ALA A 23 5.17 2.76 9.30
N ALA A 24 3.85 2.99 9.18
CA ALA A 24 2.85 1.94 9.35
C ALA A 24 2.99 0.81 8.30
N LEU A 25 3.25 1.15 7.04
CA LEU A 25 3.52 0.17 5.98
C LEU A 25 4.80 -0.63 6.22
N HIS A 26 5.87 0.04 6.67
CA HIS A 26 7.13 -0.63 6.99
C HIS A 26 6.97 -1.66 8.11
N ALA A 27 6.32 -1.27 9.21
CA ALA A 27 6.06 -2.16 10.35
C ALA A 27 5.18 -3.36 9.95
N LEU A 28 4.15 -3.14 9.11
CA LEU A 28 3.31 -4.24 8.61
C LEU A 28 4.13 -5.24 7.79
N ASN A 29 4.95 -4.77 6.85
CA ASN A 29 5.78 -5.65 6.01
C ASN A 29 6.79 -6.44 6.85
N ALA A 30 7.48 -5.77 7.78
CA ALA A 30 8.41 -6.42 8.71
C ALA A 30 7.69 -7.50 9.54
N GLY A 31 6.52 -7.19 10.08
CA GLY A 31 5.73 -8.14 10.85
C GLY A 31 5.31 -9.38 10.05
N VAL A 32 4.88 -9.17 8.79
CA VAL A 32 4.50 -10.27 7.88
C VAL A 32 5.71 -11.17 7.60
N ASP A 33 6.88 -10.59 7.32
CA ASP A 33 8.11 -11.36 7.08
C ASP A 33 8.53 -12.16 8.33
N ASP A 34 8.36 -11.60 9.52
CA ASP A 34 8.62 -12.32 10.76
C ASP A 34 7.66 -13.50 10.98
N CYS A 35 6.36 -13.33 10.66
CA CYS A 35 5.41 -14.45 10.66
C CYS A 35 5.85 -15.55 9.70
N ARG A 36 6.29 -15.20 8.48
CA ARG A 36 6.79 -16.17 7.49
C ARG A 36 8.00 -16.92 8.00
N ARG A 37 9.01 -16.20 8.54
CA ARG A 37 10.23 -16.81 9.10
C ARG A 37 9.92 -17.72 10.28
N ALA A 38 8.92 -17.38 11.09
CA ALA A 38 8.49 -18.17 12.24
C ALA A 38 7.50 -19.31 11.90
N GLY A 39 7.09 -19.45 10.63
CA GLY A 39 6.07 -20.43 10.23
C GLY A 39 4.69 -20.19 10.85
N LYS A 40 4.39 -18.95 11.25
CA LYS A 40 3.13 -18.57 11.90
C LYS A 40 2.07 -18.17 10.87
N PRO A 41 0.78 -18.48 11.10
CA PRO A 41 -0.31 -18.02 10.24
C PRO A 41 -0.43 -16.50 10.33
N ILE A 42 -0.28 -15.82 9.19
CA ILE A 42 -0.31 -14.34 9.09
C ILE A 42 -1.72 -13.81 9.37
N ASP A 43 -2.75 -14.47 8.84
CA ASP A 43 -4.16 -14.08 8.92
C ASP A 43 -4.75 -14.14 10.34
N ARG A 44 -4.06 -14.83 11.25
CA ARG A 44 -4.48 -15.00 12.66
C ARG A 44 -3.52 -14.40 13.67
N ASP A 45 -2.39 -13.84 13.24
CA ASP A 45 -1.42 -13.22 14.15
C ASP A 45 -1.95 -11.87 14.63
N ALA A 46 -2.07 -11.73 15.95
CA ALA A 46 -2.64 -10.54 16.58
C ALA A 46 -1.85 -9.25 16.27
N SER A 47 -0.53 -9.33 16.15
CA SER A 47 0.28 -8.14 15.82
C SER A 47 0.02 -7.68 14.39
N ILE A 48 -0.14 -8.61 13.44
CA ILE A 48 -0.48 -8.29 12.04
C ILE A 48 -1.84 -7.61 11.96
N LEU A 49 -2.86 -8.21 12.61
CA LEU A 49 -4.21 -7.64 12.61
C LEU A 49 -4.23 -6.24 13.23
N LEU A 50 -3.42 -5.99 14.26
CA LEU A 50 -3.31 -4.68 14.88
C LEU A 50 -2.55 -3.68 14.00
N LEU A 51 -1.46 -4.09 13.33
CA LEU A 51 -0.72 -3.26 12.38
C LEU A 51 -1.58 -2.87 11.17
N ILE A 52 -2.42 -3.77 10.65
CA ILE A 52 -3.39 -3.46 9.59
C ILE A 52 -4.37 -2.38 10.05
N ARG A 53 -4.88 -2.48 11.28
CA ARG A 53 -5.81 -1.47 11.83
C ARG A 53 -5.12 -0.12 12.04
N ASN A 54 -3.89 -0.13 12.53
CA ASN A 54 -3.09 1.09 12.67
C ASN A 54 -2.85 1.74 11.30
N LEU A 55 -2.46 0.96 10.29
CA LEU A 55 -2.29 1.43 8.92
C LEU A 55 -3.57 2.02 8.34
N ALA A 56 -4.71 1.34 8.51
CA ALA A 56 -6.01 1.85 8.07
C ALA A 56 -6.35 3.17 8.78
N SER A 57 -6.16 3.25 10.10
CA SER A 57 -6.39 4.48 10.86
C SER A 57 -5.50 5.63 10.38
N VAL A 58 -4.23 5.37 10.08
CA VAL A 58 -3.30 6.36 9.54
C VAL A 58 -3.75 6.83 8.16
N ALA A 59 -4.18 5.90 7.30
CA ALA A 59 -4.64 6.19 5.95
C ALA A 59 -5.92 7.04 5.93
N GLU A 60 -6.83 6.84 6.89
CA GLU A 60 -8.09 7.60 6.99
C GLU A 60 -7.89 9.04 7.51
N ARG A 61 -6.75 9.37 8.14
CA ARG A 61 -6.53 10.72 8.70
C ARG A 61 -6.44 11.77 7.60
N GLY A 62 -7.54 12.52 7.42
CA GLY A 62 -7.64 13.59 6.43
C GLY A 62 -7.75 13.08 5.00
N ALA A 63 -8.12 11.81 4.81
CA ALA A 63 -8.30 11.25 3.47
C ALA A 63 -9.60 11.75 2.82
N PRO A 64 -9.59 11.91 1.48
CA PRO A 64 -10.82 12.01 0.71
C PRO A 64 -11.71 10.78 0.91
N SER A 65 -13.00 10.93 0.67
CA SER A 65 -13.94 9.82 0.74
C SER A 65 -13.57 8.71 -0.27
N THR A 66 -13.98 7.47 0.02
CA THR A 66 -13.73 6.34 -0.87
C THR A 66 -14.28 6.56 -2.29
N ASN A 67 -15.37 7.31 -2.44
CA ASN A 67 -15.94 7.62 -3.75
C ASN A 67 -15.07 8.62 -4.53
N GLU A 68 -14.53 9.65 -3.86
CA GLU A 68 -13.59 10.58 -4.48
C GLU A 68 -12.31 9.86 -4.91
N LEU A 69 -11.79 8.95 -4.08
CA LEU A 69 -10.64 8.12 -4.43
C LEU A 69 -10.92 7.24 -5.65
N ARG A 70 -12.09 6.58 -5.69
CA ARG A 70 -12.49 5.75 -6.85
C ARG A 70 -12.61 6.56 -8.12
N LEU A 71 -13.21 7.75 -8.04
CA LEU A 71 -13.33 8.66 -9.18
C LEU A 71 -11.94 9.07 -9.68
N ARG A 72 -11.05 9.50 -8.78
CA ARG A 72 -9.67 9.87 -9.14
C ARG A 72 -8.93 8.72 -9.81
N CYS A 73 -9.03 7.50 -9.28
CA CYS A 73 -8.43 6.32 -9.91
C CYS A 73 -8.99 6.06 -11.33
N ALA A 74 -10.29 6.28 -11.55
CA ALA A 74 -10.89 6.12 -12.87
C ALA A 74 -10.39 7.18 -13.86
N GLU A 75 -10.26 8.43 -13.42
CA GLU A 75 -9.72 9.54 -14.21
C GLU A 75 -8.25 9.31 -14.59
N ASP A 76 -7.40 8.99 -13.61
CA ASP A 76 -5.97 8.75 -13.82
C ASP A 76 -5.75 7.60 -14.82
N ARG A 77 -6.51 6.51 -14.67
CA ARG A 77 -6.47 5.39 -15.61
C ARG A 77 -6.92 5.79 -17.01
N GLY A 78 -7.98 6.60 -17.12
CA GLY A 78 -8.47 7.10 -18.42
C GLY A 78 -7.43 7.95 -19.14
N SER A 79 -6.72 8.80 -18.39
CA SER A 79 -5.63 9.64 -18.91
C SER A 79 -4.49 8.81 -19.50
N ILE A 80 -4.07 7.75 -18.81
CA ILE A 80 -3.02 6.83 -19.30
C ILE A 80 -3.45 6.18 -20.62
N ILE A 81 -4.68 5.65 -20.68
CA ILE A 81 -5.20 4.98 -21.87
C ILE A 81 -5.27 5.95 -23.06
N ALA A 82 -5.77 7.15 -22.86
CA ALA A 82 -5.84 8.18 -23.90
C ALA A 82 -4.44 8.59 -24.39
N GLY A 83 -3.49 8.78 -23.47
CA GLY A 83 -2.10 9.09 -23.80
C GLY A 83 -1.42 7.99 -24.62
N SER A 84 -1.62 6.72 -24.25
CA SER A 84 -1.11 5.58 -25.02
C SER A 84 -1.73 5.50 -26.42
N ALA A 85 -3.04 5.70 -26.55
CA ALA A 85 -3.71 5.68 -27.86
C ALA A 85 -3.22 6.80 -28.79
N LEU A 86 -2.91 7.97 -28.26
CA LEU A 86 -2.31 9.07 -29.04
C LEU A 86 -0.90 8.72 -29.55
N LEU A 87 -0.10 8.00 -28.75
CA LEU A 87 1.22 7.52 -29.16
C LEU A 87 1.11 6.48 -30.28
N ASP A 88 0.13 5.58 -30.23
CA ASP A 88 -0.10 4.57 -31.28
C ASP A 88 -0.47 5.22 -32.63
N ILE A 89 -1.34 6.23 -32.63
CA ILE A 89 -1.70 6.97 -33.86
C ILE A 89 -0.50 7.71 -34.45
N THR A 90 0.37 8.25 -33.59
CA THR A 90 1.57 8.99 -34.03
C THR A 90 2.65 8.04 -34.54
N GLY A 91 2.76 6.84 -33.98
CA GLY A 91 3.67 5.79 -34.45
C GLY A 91 3.32 5.27 -35.84
N ASP A 92 2.03 5.16 -36.16
CA ASP A 92 1.55 4.71 -37.47
C ASP A 92 1.71 5.80 -38.56
N ALA A 93 1.58 7.08 -38.18
CA ALA A 93 1.74 8.20 -39.10
C ALA A 93 3.19 8.44 -39.58
N VAL A 94 4.20 7.94 -38.88
CA VAL A 94 5.63 8.08 -39.26
C VAL A 94 6.11 6.94 -40.16
N ALA A 95 5.34 5.86 -40.32
CA ALA A 95 5.71 4.70 -41.15
C ALA A 95 5.23 4.79 -42.61
N GLY A 96 4.56 5.88 -43.00
CA GLY A 96 3.94 6.04 -44.33
C GLY A 96 4.54 7.18 -45.16
N ASP A 97 5.84 7.17 -45.44
CA ASP A 97 6.41 7.91 -46.58
C ASP A 97 7.76 7.30 -47.02
N VAL A 98 7.72 6.26 -47.87
CA VAL A 98 8.77 5.86 -48.83
C VAL A 98 8.12 5.19 -50.04
#